data_AF-A0A351XC27-F1
#
_entry.id   AF-A0A351XC27-F1
#
_cell.length_a   1.000
_cell.length_b   1.000
_cell.length_c   1.000
_cell.angle_alpha   90.00
_cell.angle_beta   90.00
_cell.angle_gamma   90.00
#
_symmetry.space_group_name_H-M   'P 1'
#
loop_
_entity.id
_entity.type
_entity.pdbx_description
1 polymer ?
#
loop_
_entity_poly.entity_id
_entity_poly.type
_entity_poly.pdbx_seq_one_letter_code
_entity_poly.pdbx_strand_id
1 'polypeptide(L)'
;MEFILLVGLVFGIIVYRRRADGGRVDVGLMARRLFEFGFLFGLVVATAVGATGALGILYDAVADGRGGGPEQLAMWLSLVMVAGGALVGLSFWLRRRFRSSDAEAKSGGWSFYLSAVDLVSSGMLVGSAIVVIGWLIDGWSFDSWALAALPVWFVVSVLHWRLPGRRRLIHLLFASGAALAGMALSTAVIVEHLLGWAYEGVLPDPLTFGYRYMGDTSWANSWDGLRGWIGPLVAFGIAWWWFWWRNARRTGRSPERDGYVLVVGVLGGLAATVVAAAGSLHTVLSWVILESAREGSAVEHFDVLSIFATLLVIGLALWAYHRTEVSHAVARQAGGRDEVARLYDHLEAGVGLVASTVGLAVLIGIVLHKVMPAPDDWDRGVGELLVLALTMLAVGVPIWNRAWHRIQAHAGSVPEESSAVRRVYLFAVFGVTGLVVLGSILAMVYMVLFGLLDGSLDVESVATFRIPLALIGATAGISVYHGRVLRSGLTSVPASSRPSLRTVTVVGPAASALLSAIGEVPGVRVVHHLRLDVAEPVEADPADVLDVVRAGTDDMVVVVAGDGSVQVIPVAG
;
A
#
# COMPACT_ATOMS: atom_id res chain seq x y z
N MET A 1 -8.64 -20.12 -12.53
CA MET A 1 -7.83 -19.40 -13.55
C MET A 1 -6.97 -18.29 -12.93
N GLU A 2 -7.44 -17.59 -11.90
CA GLU A 2 -6.74 -16.42 -11.31
C GLU A 2 -5.37 -16.73 -10.69
N PHE A 3 -5.19 -17.88 -10.03
CA PHE A 3 -3.89 -18.24 -9.42
C PHE A 3 -2.78 -18.49 -10.45
N ILE A 4 -3.10 -19.09 -11.60
CA ILE A 4 -2.15 -19.37 -12.68
C ILE A 4 -1.73 -18.06 -13.36
N LEU A 5 -2.66 -17.13 -13.54
CA LEU A 5 -2.38 -15.79 -14.08
C LEU A 5 -1.53 -14.96 -13.12
N LEU A 6 -1.77 -15.05 -11.81
CA LEU A 6 -0.96 -14.39 -10.78
C LEU A 6 0.48 -14.93 -10.75
N VAL A 7 0.65 -16.26 -10.79
CA VAL A 7 1.97 -16.91 -10.83
C VAL A 7 2.70 -16.56 -12.14
N GLY A 8 1.99 -16.55 -13.27
CA GLY A 8 2.53 -16.13 -14.57
C GLY A 8 2.96 -14.66 -14.59
N LEU A 9 2.16 -13.76 -14.00
CA LEU A 9 2.45 -12.33 -13.90
C LEU A 9 3.69 -12.07 -13.01
N VAL A 10 3.74 -12.70 -11.84
CA VAL A 10 4.88 -12.59 -10.92
C VAL A 10 6.16 -13.15 -11.56
N PHE A 11 6.06 -14.28 -12.26
CA PHE A 11 7.17 -14.85 -13.02
C PHE A 11 7.64 -13.90 -14.13
N GLY A 12 6.71 -13.32 -14.90
CA GLY A 12 7.01 -12.34 -15.95
C GLY A 12 7.73 -11.10 -15.41
N ILE A 13 7.26 -10.54 -14.29
CA ILE A 13 7.87 -9.37 -13.64
C ILE A 13 9.28 -9.68 -13.13
N ILE A 14 9.50 -10.85 -12.53
CA ILE A 14 10.83 -11.26 -12.01
C ILE A 14 11.83 -11.46 -13.16
N VAL A 15 11.40 -12.11 -14.25
CA VAL A 15 12.24 -12.35 -15.43
C VAL A 15 12.58 -11.02 -16.11
N TYR A 16 11.59 -10.13 -16.27
CA TYR A 16 11.77 -8.80 -16.85
C TYR A 16 12.77 -7.97 -16.04
N ARG A 17 12.59 -7.89 -14.72
CA ARG A 17 13.46 -7.10 -13.84
C ARG A 17 14.90 -7.62 -13.81
N ARG A 18 15.09 -8.95 -13.77
CA ARG A 18 16.45 -9.53 -13.78
C ARG A 18 17.17 -9.42 -15.12
N ARG A 19 16.43 -9.42 -16.24
CA ARG A 19 17.01 -9.10 -17.56
C ARG A 19 17.39 -7.63 -17.67
N ALA A 20 16.59 -6.72 -17.11
CA ALA A 20 16.90 -5.30 -17.05
C ALA A 20 18.17 -5.01 -16.23
N ASP A 21 18.45 -5.82 -15.21
CA ASP A 21 19.67 -5.73 -14.38
C ASP A 21 20.92 -6.42 -15.00
N GLY A 22 20.84 -6.91 -16.26
CA GLY A 22 21.99 -7.49 -16.98
C GLY A 22 22.38 -8.92 -16.59
N GLY A 23 21.59 -9.61 -15.76
CA GLY A 23 21.88 -10.98 -15.33
C GLY A 23 21.51 -12.05 -16.37
N ARG A 24 22.38 -13.06 -16.58
CA ARG A 24 22.00 -14.29 -17.29
C ARG A 24 20.94 -15.04 -16.48
N VAL A 25 19.71 -15.06 -16.97
CA VAL A 25 18.59 -15.81 -16.37
C VAL A 25 18.52 -17.19 -17.01
N ASP A 26 18.92 -18.22 -16.26
CA ASP A 26 18.62 -19.61 -16.64
C ASP A 26 17.13 -19.88 -16.37
N VAL A 27 16.33 -19.71 -17.42
CA VAL A 27 14.87 -19.86 -17.38
C VAL A 27 14.48 -21.30 -17.02
N GLY A 28 15.25 -22.30 -17.47
CA GLY A 28 15.00 -23.71 -17.17
C GLY A 28 15.18 -24.02 -15.69
N LEU A 29 16.27 -23.50 -15.09
CA LEU A 29 16.51 -23.62 -13.66
C LEU A 29 15.45 -22.87 -12.82
N MET A 30 14.99 -21.70 -13.28
CA MET A 30 13.92 -20.95 -12.62
C MET A 30 12.57 -21.67 -12.68
N ALA A 31 12.19 -22.21 -13.84
CA ALA A 31 10.95 -22.97 -14.01
C ALA A 31 10.97 -24.23 -13.14
N ARG A 32 12.08 -25.00 -13.16
CA ARG A 32 12.23 -26.18 -12.30
C ARG A 32 12.05 -25.84 -10.83
N ARG A 33 12.69 -24.77 -10.35
CA ARG A 33 12.58 -24.30 -8.95
C ARG A 33 11.16 -23.85 -8.61
N LEU A 34 10.46 -23.22 -9.54
CA LEU A 34 9.06 -22.80 -9.33
C LEU A 34 8.14 -24.01 -9.16
N PHE A 35 8.29 -25.04 -10.01
CA PHE A 35 7.53 -26.28 -9.86
C PHE A 35 7.90 -27.04 -8.58
N GLU A 36 9.19 -27.13 -8.27
CA GLU A 36 9.69 -27.82 -7.07
C GLU A 36 9.16 -27.17 -5.78
N PHE A 37 9.27 -25.84 -5.65
CA PHE A 37 8.78 -25.11 -4.48
C PHE A 37 7.25 -24.93 -4.49
N GLY A 38 6.62 -24.89 -5.67
CA GLY A 38 5.16 -24.90 -5.80
C GLY A 38 4.57 -26.24 -5.33
N PHE A 39 5.23 -27.35 -5.67
CA PHE A 39 4.87 -28.67 -5.18
C PHE A 39 5.07 -28.78 -3.67
N LEU A 40 6.21 -28.30 -3.14
CA LEU A 40 6.43 -28.21 -1.69
C LEU A 40 5.33 -27.40 -0.98
N PHE A 41 4.94 -26.25 -1.55
CA PHE A 41 3.86 -25.42 -1.02
C PHE A 41 2.54 -26.19 -0.98
N GLY A 42 2.19 -26.87 -2.09
CA GLY A 42 1.00 -27.72 -2.16
C GLY A 42 1.00 -28.82 -1.09
N LEU A 43 2.14 -29.46 -0.86
CA LEU A 43 2.29 -30.50 0.16
C LEU A 43 2.11 -29.93 1.58
N VAL A 44 2.71 -28.78 1.90
CA VAL A 44 2.54 -28.13 3.21
C VAL A 44 1.09 -27.76 3.45
N VAL A 45 0.44 -27.12 2.49
CA VAL A 45 -0.97 -26.70 2.60
C VAL A 45 -1.88 -27.93 2.73
N ALA A 46 -1.73 -28.94 1.88
CA ALA A 46 -2.55 -30.14 1.93
C ALA A 46 -2.39 -30.89 3.26
N THR A 47 -1.16 -31.00 3.77
CA THR A 47 -0.88 -31.63 5.08
C THR A 47 -1.50 -30.82 6.21
N ALA A 48 -1.37 -29.49 6.20
CA ALA A 48 -1.92 -28.61 7.23
C ALA A 48 -3.45 -28.60 7.22
N VAL A 49 -4.08 -28.55 6.05
CA VAL A 49 -5.54 -28.68 5.87
C VAL A 49 -6.02 -30.05 6.37
N GLY A 50 -5.35 -31.13 5.98
CA GLY A 50 -5.66 -32.49 6.47
C GLY A 50 -5.54 -32.61 7.99
N ALA A 51 -4.47 -32.07 8.57
CA ALA A 51 -4.26 -32.09 10.02
C ALA A 51 -5.30 -31.23 10.76
N THR A 52 -5.68 -30.08 10.19
CA THR A 52 -6.74 -29.23 10.72
C THR A 52 -8.08 -29.97 10.75
N GLY A 53 -8.45 -30.64 9.65
CA GLY A 53 -9.70 -31.39 9.57
C GLY A 53 -9.76 -32.61 10.50
N ALA A 54 -8.65 -33.37 10.58
CA ALA A 54 -8.57 -34.50 11.49
C ALA A 54 -8.66 -34.07 12.97
N LEU A 55 -8.00 -32.96 13.32
CA LEU A 55 -8.07 -32.38 14.66
C LEU A 55 -9.45 -31.76 14.95
N GLY A 56 -10.10 -31.17 13.95
CA GLY A 56 -11.47 -30.65 14.06
C GLY A 56 -12.47 -31.76 14.41
N ILE A 57 -12.40 -32.91 13.74
CA ILE A 57 -13.23 -34.09 14.08
C ILE A 57 -13.00 -34.56 15.52
N LEU A 58 -11.75 -34.53 16.00
CA LEU A 58 -11.43 -34.87 17.39
C LEU A 58 -12.08 -33.87 18.35
N TYR A 59 -12.06 -32.58 18.03
CA TYR A 59 -12.71 -31.56 18.84
C TYR A 59 -14.24 -31.67 18.84
N ASP A 60 -14.87 -31.98 17.71
CA ASP A 60 -16.32 -32.26 17.64
C ASP A 60 -16.69 -33.47 18.51
N ALA A 61 -15.88 -34.53 18.47
CA ALA A 61 -16.08 -35.72 19.31
C ALA A 61 -15.98 -35.40 20.81
N VAL A 62 -15.11 -34.46 21.20
CA VAL A 62 -14.95 -34.03 22.60
C VAL A 62 -16.07 -33.08 23.03
N ALA A 63 -16.50 -32.17 22.15
CA ALA A 63 -17.49 -31.14 22.47
C ALA A 63 -18.91 -31.71 22.59
N ASP A 64 -19.37 -32.42 21.56
CA ASP A 64 -20.78 -32.82 21.43
C ASP A 64 -20.98 -34.35 21.40
N GLY A 65 -19.90 -35.13 21.59
CA GLY A 65 -19.93 -36.60 21.51
C GLY A 65 -20.19 -37.16 20.10
N ARG A 66 -20.37 -36.27 19.12
CA ARG A 66 -20.55 -36.59 17.70
C ARG A 66 -19.22 -36.42 16.99
N GLY A 67 -18.47 -37.50 16.83
CA GLY A 67 -17.36 -37.51 15.89
C GLY A 67 -17.89 -37.41 14.45
N GLY A 68 -17.16 -36.72 13.58
CA GLY A 68 -17.40 -36.78 12.14
C GLY A 68 -17.45 -38.23 11.63
N GLY A 69 -18.22 -38.47 10.56
CA GLY A 69 -18.37 -39.81 9.98
C GLY A 69 -17.02 -40.42 9.58
N PRO A 70 -16.87 -41.76 9.59
CA PRO A 70 -15.60 -42.44 9.25
C PRO A 70 -15.03 -42.01 7.90
N GLU A 71 -15.89 -41.68 6.94
CA GLU A 71 -15.53 -41.18 5.61
C GLU A 71 -14.77 -39.84 5.67
N GLN A 72 -15.24 -38.91 6.48
CA GLN A 72 -14.63 -37.58 6.61
C GLN A 72 -13.28 -37.65 7.31
N LEU A 73 -13.17 -38.50 8.36
CA LEU A 73 -11.90 -38.76 9.02
C LEU A 73 -10.91 -39.44 8.07
N ALA A 74 -11.36 -40.43 7.29
CA ALA A 74 -10.51 -41.10 6.30
C ALA A 74 -10.01 -40.12 5.22
N MET A 75 -10.84 -39.19 4.77
CA MET A 75 -10.44 -38.14 3.84
C MET A 75 -9.33 -37.27 4.43
N TRP A 76 -9.50 -36.72 5.63
CA TRP A 76 -8.48 -35.88 6.26
C TRP A 76 -7.18 -36.63 6.56
N LEU A 77 -7.28 -37.87 7.07
CA LEU A 77 -6.13 -38.72 7.31
C LEU A 77 -5.41 -39.09 6.01
N SER A 78 -6.13 -39.32 4.90
CA SER A 78 -5.50 -39.58 3.60
C SER A 78 -4.65 -38.41 3.13
N LEU A 79 -5.12 -37.17 3.32
CA LEU A 79 -4.35 -35.96 3.02
C LEU A 79 -3.09 -35.87 3.88
N VAL A 80 -3.20 -36.12 5.19
CA VAL A 80 -2.05 -36.13 6.09
C VAL A 80 -1.05 -37.23 5.74
N MET A 81 -1.51 -38.45 5.47
CA MET A 81 -0.63 -39.58 5.17
C MET A 81 0.08 -39.41 3.82
N VAL A 82 -0.67 -39.08 2.77
CA VAL A 82 -0.12 -38.96 1.41
C VAL A 82 0.72 -37.70 1.27
N ALA A 83 0.15 -36.53 1.59
CA ALA A 83 0.87 -35.26 1.44
C ALA A 83 1.97 -35.11 2.50
N GLY A 84 1.70 -35.52 3.74
CA GLY A 84 2.69 -35.45 4.83
C GLY A 84 3.86 -36.42 4.62
N GLY A 85 3.59 -37.64 4.14
CA GLY A 85 4.63 -38.59 3.76
C GLY A 85 5.53 -38.04 2.66
N ALA A 86 4.94 -37.49 1.60
CA ALA A 86 5.68 -36.83 0.53
C ALA A 86 6.46 -35.59 1.02
N LEU A 87 5.88 -34.81 1.93
CA LEU A 87 6.50 -33.63 2.54
C LEU A 87 7.74 -34.00 3.34
N VAL A 88 7.70 -35.08 4.13
CA VAL A 88 8.85 -35.57 4.90
C VAL A 88 9.97 -36.00 3.96
N GLY A 89 9.66 -36.76 2.91
CA GLY A 89 10.63 -37.16 1.90
C GLY A 89 11.30 -35.97 1.21
N LEU A 90 10.50 -35.01 0.73
CA LEU A 90 10.99 -33.80 0.07
C LEU A 90 11.80 -32.90 1.02
N SER A 91 11.37 -32.80 2.29
CA SER A 91 12.07 -32.04 3.33
C SER A 91 13.45 -32.63 3.65
N PHE A 92 13.56 -33.96 3.72
CA PHE A 92 14.84 -34.63 3.93
C PHE A 92 15.80 -34.37 2.75
N TRP A 93 15.29 -34.46 1.53
CA TRP A 93 16.06 -34.19 0.33
C TRP A 93 16.51 -32.71 0.25
N LEU A 94 15.61 -31.76 0.54
CA LEU A 94 15.94 -30.32 0.61
C LEU A 94 16.98 -30.03 1.70
N ARG A 95 16.84 -30.61 2.90
CA ARG A 95 17.84 -30.44 3.97
C ARG A 95 19.23 -30.90 3.55
N ARG A 96 19.35 -32.04 2.87
CA ARG A 96 20.63 -32.52 2.34
C ARG A 96 21.21 -31.56 1.31
N ARG A 97 20.35 -31.01 0.46
CA ARG A 97 20.71 -30.05 -0.60
C ARG A 97 21.18 -28.69 -0.05
N PHE A 98 20.48 -28.13 0.94
CA PHE A 98 20.89 -26.89 1.61
C PHE A 98 22.24 -27.01 2.32
N ARG A 99 22.59 -28.19 2.87
CA ARG A 99 23.91 -28.42 3.47
C ARG A 99 25.06 -28.43 2.45
N SER A 100 24.75 -28.69 1.17
CA SER A 100 25.75 -28.75 0.10
C SER A 100 25.95 -27.42 -0.63
N SER A 101 25.02 -26.47 -0.54
CA SER A 101 25.13 -25.16 -1.20
C SER A 101 24.24 -24.08 -0.58
N ASP A 102 24.86 -22.96 -0.19
CA ASP A 102 24.16 -21.77 0.32
C ASP A 102 23.41 -20.99 -0.79
N ALA A 103 23.67 -21.28 -2.06
CA ALA A 103 23.03 -20.61 -3.19
C ALA A 103 21.51 -20.86 -3.23
N GLU A 104 21.07 -22.00 -2.69
CA GLU A 104 19.66 -22.40 -2.63
C GLU A 104 18.86 -21.48 -1.68
N ALA A 105 19.41 -21.16 -0.50
CA ALA A 105 18.77 -20.32 0.51
C ALA A 105 18.68 -18.84 0.10
N LYS A 106 19.55 -18.44 -0.83
CA LYS A 106 19.55 -17.11 -1.45
C LYS A 106 18.70 -17.05 -2.72
N SER A 107 18.08 -18.17 -3.14
CA SER A 107 17.31 -18.21 -4.38
C SER A 107 15.98 -17.44 -4.28
N GLY A 108 15.57 -16.83 -5.40
CA GLY A 108 14.32 -16.07 -5.46
C GLY A 108 13.08 -16.95 -5.27
N GLY A 109 13.11 -18.19 -5.78
CA GLY A 109 12.00 -19.15 -5.64
C GLY A 109 11.80 -19.58 -4.18
N TRP A 110 12.88 -19.80 -3.43
CA TRP A 110 12.81 -20.15 -2.01
C TRP A 110 12.23 -19.00 -1.17
N SER A 111 12.68 -17.78 -1.42
CA SER A 111 12.15 -16.59 -0.75
C SER A 111 10.66 -16.37 -1.04
N PHE A 112 10.22 -16.63 -2.28
CA PHE A 112 8.81 -16.58 -2.65
C PHE A 112 7.98 -17.65 -1.95
N TYR A 113 8.49 -18.90 -1.91
CA TYR A 113 7.86 -20.00 -1.17
C TYR A 113 7.64 -19.67 0.31
N LEU A 114 8.68 -19.21 1.01
CA LEU A 114 8.58 -18.84 2.42
C LEU A 114 7.52 -17.74 2.62
N SER A 115 7.49 -16.76 1.72
CA SER A 115 6.53 -15.65 1.79
C SER A 115 5.09 -16.10 1.55
N ALA A 116 4.88 -17.05 0.63
CA ALA A 116 3.57 -17.63 0.37
C ALA A 116 3.05 -18.44 1.58
N VAL A 117 3.91 -19.27 2.18
CA VAL A 117 3.54 -20.03 3.40
C VAL A 117 3.28 -19.10 4.57
N ASP A 118 4.11 -18.07 4.76
CA ASP A 118 3.90 -17.09 5.83
C ASP A 118 2.57 -16.34 5.66
N LEU A 119 2.20 -15.95 4.43
CA LEU A 119 0.95 -15.24 4.16
C LEU A 119 -0.27 -16.15 4.41
N VAL A 120 -0.24 -17.39 3.91
CA VAL A 120 -1.35 -18.35 4.10
C VAL A 120 -1.48 -18.74 5.57
N SER A 121 -0.37 -19.08 6.24
CA SER A 121 -0.40 -19.46 7.66
C SER A 121 -0.86 -18.33 8.56
N SER A 122 -0.37 -17.10 8.35
CA SER A 122 -0.84 -15.94 9.11
C SER A 122 -2.29 -15.58 8.80
N GLY A 123 -2.72 -15.67 7.55
CA GLY A 123 -4.12 -15.46 7.18
C GLY A 123 -5.05 -16.47 7.87
N MET A 124 -4.66 -17.74 7.90
CA MET A 124 -5.40 -18.80 8.57
C MET A 124 -5.42 -18.59 10.10
N LEU A 125 -4.29 -18.19 10.69
CA LEU A 125 -4.21 -17.85 12.11
C LEU A 125 -5.10 -16.67 12.48
N VAL A 126 -5.08 -15.60 11.68
CA VAL A 126 -5.92 -14.41 11.91
C VAL A 126 -7.40 -14.78 11.80
N GLY A 127 -7.81 -15.41 10.69
CA GLY A 127 -9.22 -15.80 10.48
C GLY A 127 -9.72 -16.75 11.56
N SER A 128 -8.92 -17.76 11.92
CA SER A 128 -9.29 -18.72 12.96
C SER A 128 -9.33 -18.09 14.35
N ALA A 129 -8.41 -17.17 14.66
CA ALA A 129 -8.42 -16.44 15.92
C ALA A 129 -9.68 -15.57 16.04
N ILE A 130 -10.11 -14.93 14.94
CA ILE A 130 -11.36 -14.14 14.92
C ILE A 130 -12.55 -15.01 15.28
N VAL A 131 -12.70 -16.17 14.62
CA VAL A 131 -13.82 -17.09 14.87
C VAL A 131 -13.79 -17.63 16.30
N VAL A 132 -12.62 -18.07 16.79
CA VAL A 132 -12.49 -18.62 18.14
C VAL A 132 -12.75 -17.55 19.20
N ILE A 133 -12.24 -16.33 19.02
CA ILE A 133 -12.52 -15.24 19.96
C ILE A 133 -14.01 -14.88 19.92
N GLY A 134 -14.62 -14.77 18.73
CA GLY A 134 -16.05 -14.52 18.56
C GLY A 134 -16.92 -15.58 19.24
N TRP A 135 -16.53 -16.86 19.18
CA TRP A 135 -17.18 -17.92 19.95
C TRP A 135 -17.06 -17.69 21.46
N LEU A 136 -15.89 -17.31 21.96
CA LEU A 136 -15.63 -17.13 23.39
C LEU A 136 -16.34 -15.91 23.99
N ILE A 137 -16.53 -14.81 23.23
CA ILE A 137 -16.97 -13.52 23.80
C ILE A 137 -18.20 -12.90 23.14
N ASP A 138 -18.54 -13.28 21.91
CA ASP A 138 -19.65 -12.71 21.11
C ASP A 138 -20.77 -13.74 20.85
N GLY A 139 -20.64 -14.95 21.41
CA GLY A 139 -21.66 -16.00 21.30
C GLY A 139 -21.79 -16.61 19.91
N TRP A 140 -20.76 -16.48 19.05
CA TRP A 140 -20.73 -17.19 17.76
C TRP A 140 -20.84 -18.70 17.99
N SER A 141 -21.35 -19.44 17.01
CA SER A 141 -21.38 -20.90 17.07
C SER A 141 -19.96 -21.46 17.20
N PHE A 142 -19.80 -22.50 18.02
CA PHE A 142 -18.56 -23.25 18.10
C PHE A 142 -18.15 -23.76 16.70
N ASP A 143 -16.90 -23.51 16.33
CA ASP A 143 -16.31 -23.94 15.07
C ASP A 143 -15.03 -24.75 15.38
N SER A 144 -15.15 -26.07 15.29
CA SER A 144 -14.04 -27.00 15.54
C SER A 144 -12.90 -26.85 14.56
N TRP A 145 -13.19 -26.45 13.31
CA TRP A 145 -12.18 -26.21 12.29
C TRP A 145 -11.31 -25.01 12.64
N ALA A 146 -11.93 -23.89 13.03
CA ALA A 146 -11.20 -22.69 13.46
C ALA A 146 -10.35 -22.98 14.70
N LEU A 147 -10.89 -23.72 15.69
CA LEU A 147 -10.14 -24.10 16.88
C LEU A 147 -8.96 -25.02 16.54
N ALA A 148 -9.14 -25.97 15.63
CA ALA A 148 -8.09 -26.88 15.16
C ALA A 148 -7.03 -26.18 14.31
N ALA A 149 -7.42 -25.15 13.55
CA ALA A 149 -6.52 -24.43 12.67
C ALA A 149 -5.46 -23.65 13.46
N LEU A 150 -5.80 -23.10 14.63
CA LEU A 150 -4.86 -22.34 15.46
C LEU A 150 -3.54 -23.09 15.75
N PRO A 151 -3.53 -24.26 16.41
CA PRO A 151 -2.28 -24.96 16.70
C PRO A 151 -1.59 -25.47 15.42
N VAL A 152 -2.33 -25.96 14.43
CA VAL A 152 -1.75 -26.53 13.20
C VAL A 152 -1.01 -25.47 12.40
N TRP A 153 -1.68 -24.35 12.12
CA TRP A 153 -1.09 -23.26 11.32
C TRP A 153 -0.06 -22.46 12.11
N PHE A 154 -0.16 -22.42 13.44
CA PHE A 154 0.91 -21.88 14.30
C PHE A 154 2.19 -22.70 14.17
N VAL A 155 2.09 -24.04 14.22
CA VAL A 155 3.26 -24.92 14.01
C VAL A 155 3.84 -24.72 12.62
N VAL A 156 3.00 -24.66 11.58
CA VAL A 156 3.45 -24.36 10.21
C VAL A 156 4.21 -23.04 10.17
N SER A 157 3.65 -21.97 10.75
CA SER A 157 4.27 -20.65 10.79
C SER A 157 5.62 -20.68 11.51
N VAL A 158 5.68 -21.22 12.74
CA VAL A 158 6.92 -21.30 13.53
C VAL A 158 8.01 -22.10 12.83
N LEU A 159 7.66 -23.25 12.23
CA LEU A 159 8.62 -24.07 11.49
C LEU A 159 9.19 -23.30 10.29
N HIS A 160 8.35 -22.62 9.52
CA HIS A 160 8.79 -21.85 8.35
C HIS A 160 9.52 -20.55 8.72
N TRP A 161 9.24 -19.96 9.87
CA TRP A 161 10.01 -18.85 10.42
C TRP A 161 11.43 -19.23 10.83
N ARG A 162 11.65 -20.49 11.22
CA ARG A 162 12.98 -21.02 11.56
C ARG A 162 13.80 -21.50 10.36
N LEU A 163 13.19 -21.67 9.19
CA LEU A 163 13.91 -22.10 7.99
C LEU A 163 14.90 -21.02 7.52
N PRO A 164 16.10 -21.42 7.02
CA PRO A 164 17.10 -20.48 6.54
C PRO A 164 16.60 -19.76 5.28
N GLY A 165 16.91 -18.47 5.14
CA GLY A 165 16.58 -17.68 3.96
C GLY A 165 16.23 -16.23 4.29
N ARG A 166 16.35 -15.34 3.32
CA ARG A 166 15.88 -13.95 3.45
C ARG A 166 14.45 -13.83 2.93
N ARG A 167 13.55 -13.37 3.80
CA ARG A 167 12.22 -12.89 3.41
C ARG A 167 12.37 -11.58 2.64
N ARG A 168 11.67 -11.43 1.52
CA ARG A 168 11.66 -10.13 0.83
C ARG A 168 10.83 -9.15 1.66
N LEU A 169 11.39 -7.97 1.87
CA LEU A 169 10.76 -6.89 2.61
C LEU A 169 9.35 -6.58 2.08
N ILE A 170 9.15 -6.61 0.76
CA ILE A 170 7.84 -6.33 0.14
C ILE A 170 6.71 -7.23 0.66
N HIS A 171 6.99 -8.49 0.99
CA HIS A 171 5.98 -9.40 1.53
C HIS A 171 5.63 -9.06 2.98
N LEU A 172 6.64 -8.69 3.78
CA LEU A 172 6.42 -8.22 5.15
C LEU A 172 5.59 -6.94 5.15
N LEU A 173 5.87 -6.01 4.24
CA LEU A 173 5.13 -4.75 4.10
C LEU A 173 3.69 -4.99 3.60
N PHE A 174 3.48 -5.91 2.67
CA PHE A 174 2.14 -6.29 2.21
C PHE A 174 1.31 -6.88 3.36
N ALA A 175 1.84 -7.88 4.07
CA ALA A 175 1.16 -8.50 5.21
C ALA A 175 0.91 -7.48 6.34
N SER A 176 1.87 -6.60 6.59
CA SER A 176 1.74 -5.47 7.50
C SER A 176 0.62 -4.50 7.09
N GLY A 177 0.50 -4.18 5.79
CA GLY A 177 -0.56 -3.32 5.28
C GLY A 177 -1.95 -3.91 5.45
N ALA A 178 -2.11 -5.20 5.12
CA ALA A 178 -3.37 -5.91 5.32
C ALA A 178 -3.75 -5.98 6.81
N ALA A 179 -2.79 -6.31 7.67
CA ALA A 179 -3.02 -6.36 9.11
C ALA A 179 -3.35 -4.97 9.70
N LEU A 180 -2.67 -3.92 9.25
CA LEU A 180 -2.98 -2.55 9.67
C LEU A 180 -4.38 -2.13 9.23
N ALA A 181 -4.79 -2.46 8.00
CA ALA A 181 -6.12 -2.14 7.51
C ALA A 181 -7.22 -2.84 8.33
N GLY A 182 -7.06 -4.14 8.60
CA GLY A 182 -7.98 -4.90 9.44
C GLY A 182 -8.03 -4.36 10.88
N MET A 183 -6.87 -4.02 11.45
CA MET A 183 -6.77 -3.40 12.78
C MET A 183 -7.45 -2.02 12.81
N ALA A 184 -7.20 -1.17 11.82
CA ALA A 184 -7.78 0.17 11.72
C ALA A 184 -9.31 0.12 11.55
N LEU A 185 -9.82 -0.79 10.72
CA LEU A 185 -11.26 -1.02 10.56
C LEU A 185 -11.89 -1.48 11.87
N SER A 186 -11.29 -2.47 12.54
CA SER A 186 -11.81 -2.98 13.82
C SER A 186 -11.83 -1.89 14.89
N THR A 187 -10.76 -1.10 14.97
CA THR A 187 -10.68 0.07 15.86
C THR A 187 -11.75 1.10 15.50
N ALA A 188 -12.03 1.30 14.21
CA ALA A 188 -13.05 2.25 13.75
C ALA A 188 -14.43 1.89 14.26
N VAL A 189 -14.84 0.64 14.07
CA VAL A 189 -16.18 0.23 14.50
C VAL A 189 -16.31 0.31 16.02
N ILE A 190 -15.28 -0.10 16.75
CA ILE A 190 -15.25 0.02 18.22
C ILE A 190 -15.39 1.48 18.67
N VAL A 191 -14.61 2.39 18.09
CA VAL A 191 -14.65 3.82 18.46
C VAL A 191 -15.97 4.45 18.05
N GLU A 192 -16.52 4.10 16.89
CA GLU A 192 -17.80 4.62 16.41
C GLU A 192 -18.95 4.20 17.31
N HIS A 193 -19.00 2.93 17.74
CA HIS A 193 -20.02 2.46 18.69
C HIS A 193 -19.91 3.17 20.05
N LEU A 194 -18.69 3.43 20.54
CA LEU A 194 -18.48 4.17 21.78
C LEU A 194 -18.91 5.63 21.66
N LEU A 195 -18.63 6.27 20.52
CA LEU A 195 -19.04 7.65 20.26
C LEU A 195 -20.54 7.78 20.04
N GLY A 196 -21.16 6.83 19.33
CA GLY A 196 -22.62 6.75 19.16
C GLY A 196 -23.33 6.58 20.50
N TRP A 197 -22.87 5.62 21.32
CA TRP A 197 -23.38 5.46 22.68
C TRP A 197 -23.25 6.73 23.53
N ALA A 198 -22.10 7.40 23.47
CA ALA A 198 -21.88 8.65 24.21
C ALA A 198 -22.76 9.80 23.68
N TYR A 199 -23.00 9.84 22.37
CA TYR A 199 -23.86 10.85 21.72
C TYR A 199 -25.32 10.66 22.14
N GLU A 200 -25.85 9.44 22.00
CA GLU A 200 -27.22 9.09 22.38
C GLU A 200 -27.46 9.23 23.89
N GLY A 201 -26.48 8.86 24.73
CA GLY A 201 -26.60 8.91 26.18
C GLY A 201 -26.65 10.34 26.78
N VAL A 202 -26.27 11.36 26.01
CA VAL A 202 -26.29 12.77 26.44
C VAL A 202 -27.56 13.49 25.94
N LEU A 203 -28.28 12.92 24.97
CA LEU A 203 -29.41 13.56 24.32
C LEU A 203 -30.75 13.11 24.94
N PRO A 204 -31.70 14.05 25.16
CA PRO A 204 -32.93 13.78 25.92
C PRO A 204 -33.95 12.88 25.20
N ASP A 205 -33.82 12.68 23.88
CA ASP A 205 -34.69 11.83 23.08
C ASP A 205 -33.85 10.76 22.35
N PRO A 206 -33.91 9.47 22.73
CA PRO A 206 -33.34 8.38 21.94
C PRO A 206 -34.01 8.37 20.55
N LEU A 207 -33.22 8.22 19.49
CA LEU A 207 -33.71 8.15 18.11
C LEU A 207 -34.69 6.98 17.93
N THR A 208 -35.99 7.21 18.12
CA THR A 208 -37.05 6.23 17.87
C THR A 208 -37.60 6.40 16.45
N PHE A 209 -36.95 5.79 15.45
CA PHE A 209 -37.54 5.00 14.34
C PHE A 209 -36.72 4.99 13.03
N GLY A 210 -36.65 3.80 12.41
CA GLY A 210 -36.68 3.62 10.95
C GLY A 210 -35.33 3.55 10.21
N TYR A 211 -34.73 2.36 10.14
CA TYR A 211 -33.61 1.99 9.25
C TYR A 211 -32.17 2.34 9.68
N ARG A 212 -31.73 1.95 10.89
CA ARG A 212 -30.38 1.32 11.03
C ARG A 212 -30.10 0.56 12.32
N TYR A 213 -30.74 0.90 13.44
CA TYR A 213 -30.62 0.15 14.69
C TYR A 213 -31.99 -0.03 15.33
N MET A 214 -32.52 -1.24 15.27
CA MET A 214 -33.73 -1.64 15.99
C MET A 214 -33.28 -2.25 17.32
N GLY A 215 -32.77 -1.41 18.22
CA GLY A 215 -32.29 -1.81 19.55
C GLY A 215 -32.37 -0.65 20.52
N ASP A 216 -32.66 -0.94 21.79
CA ASP A 216 -32.54 0.00 22.92
C ASP A 216 -31.12 0.61 22.96
N THR A 217 -30.98 1.92 23.19
CA THR A 217 -29.67 2.62 23.31
C THR A 217 -28.89 2.26 24.59
N SER A 218 -29.41 1.28 25.34
CA SER A 218 -28.73 0.68 26.48
C SER A 218 -27.28 0.27 26.18
N TRP A 219 -26.43 0.40 27.19
CA TRP A 219 -25.05 -0.10 27.18
C TRP A 219 -24.94 -1.57 26.73
N ALA A 220 -25.96 -2.38 26.98
CA ALA A 220 -25.99 -3.78 26.55
C ALA A 220 -25.93 -3.93 25.01
N ASN A 221 -26.63 -3.08 24.26
CA ASN A 221 -26.61 -3.15 22.79
C ASN A 221 -25.32 -2.57 22.19
N SER A 222 -24.79 -1.49 22.77
CA SER A 222 -23.48 -0.96 22.38
C SER A 222 -22.35 -1.96 22.67
N TRP A 223 -22.43 -2.68 23.79
CA TRP A 223 -21.51 -3.75 24.13
C TRP A 223 -21.60 -4.92 23.14
N ASP A 224 -22.80 -5.31 22.73
CA ASP A 224 -23.03 -6.37 21.75
C ASP A 224 -22.47 -6.02 20.37
N GLY A 225 -22.56 -4.76 19.94
CA GLY A 225 -21.90 -4.31 18.72
C GLY A 225 -20.36 -4.27 18.84
N LEU A 226 -19.83 -3.86 20.00
CA LEU A 226 -18.39 -3.71 20.23
C LEU A 226 -17.67 -5.06 20.42
N ARG A 227 -18.29 -6.02 21.11
CA ARG A 227 -17.68 -7.31 21.46
C ARG A 227 -17.28 -8.13 20.21
N GLY A 228 -18.07 -8.04 19.14
CA GLY A 228 -17.78 -8.73 17.86
C GLY A 228 -16.51 -8.23 17.15
N TRP A 229 -16.05 -7.02 17.46
CA TRP A 229 -14.85 -6.43 16.84
C TRP A 229 -13.58 -6.60 17.66
N ILE A 230 -13.68 -7.09 18.90
CA ILE A 230 -12.52 -7.36 19.75
C ILE A 230 -11.65 -8.48 19.14
N GLY A 231 -12.27 -9.55 18.64
CA GLY A 231 -11.57 -10.66 17.97
C GLY A 231 -10.73 -10.20 16.77
N PRO A 232 -11.34 -9.53 15.78
CA PRO A 232 -10.63 -8.88 14.66
C PRO A 232 -9.52 -7.93 15.12
N LEU A 233 -9.78 -7.04 16.08
CA LEU A 233 -8.78 -6.09 16.57
C LEU A 233 -7.54 -6.81 17.12
N VAL A 234 -7.74 -7.81 17.98
CA VAL A 234 -6.64 -8.56 18.59
C VAL A 234 -5.87 -9.37 17.54
N ALA A 235 -6.58 -10.09 16.67
CA ALA A 235 -5.95 -10.94 15.66
C ALA A 235 -5.12 -10.12 14.65
N PHE A 236 -5.70 -9.04 14.10
CA PHE A 236 -4.99 -8.14 13.19
C PHE A 236 -3.89 -7.34 13.92
N GLY A 237 -4.11 -6.94 15.17
CA GLY A 237 -3.10 -6.24 15.97
C GLY A 237 -1.85 -7.08 16.23
N ILE A 238 -2.01 -8.37 16.56
CA ILE A 238 -0.89 -9.31 16.72
C ILE A 238 -0.17 -9.51 15.39
N ALA A 239 -0.91 -9.68 14.28
CA ALA A 239 -0.32 -9.82 12.95
C ALA A 239 0.47 -8.56 12.55
N TRP A 240 -0.09 -7.37 12.78
CA TRP A 240 0.58 -6.10 12.50
C TRP A 240 1.84 -5.95 13.35
N TRP A 241 1.79 -6.24 14.65
CA TRP A 241 2.96 -6.24 15.52
C TRP A 241 4.05 -7.20 15.01
N TRP A 242 3.68 -8.40 14.57
CA TRP A 242 4.64 -9.37 14.04
C TRP A 242 5.28 -8.91 12.74
N PHE A 243 4.49 -8.52 11.73
CA PHE A 243 5.02 -8.18 10.41
C PHE A 243 5.69 -6.81 10.37
N TRP A 244 5.10 -5.81 11.03
CA TRP A 244 5.65 -4.46 11.11
C TRP A 244 6.69 -4.35 12.21
N TRP A 245 6.25 -4.34 13.47
CA TRP A 245 7.04 -3.88 14.60
C TRP A 245 8.24 -4.78 14.89
N ARG A 246 8.03 -6.10 14.82
CA ARG A 246 9.06 -7.09 15.09
C ARG A 246 10.01 -7.28 13.90
N ASN A 247 9.52 -7.15 12.67
CA ASN A 247 10.27 -7.50 11.45
C ASN A 247 10.54 -6.31 10.53
N ALA A 248 9.54 -5.81 9.78
CA ALA A 248 9.76 -4.80 8.73
C ALA A 248 10.27 -3.44 9.25
N ARG A 249 9.86 -3.02 10.44
CA ARG A 249 10.27 -1.74 11.05
C ARG A 249 11.78 -1.70 11.32
N ARG A 250 12.40 -2.85 11.60
CA ARG A 250 13.82 -2.98 11.96
C ARG A 250 14.75 -3.04 10.76
N THR A 251 14.23 -3.16 9.55
CA THR A 251 15.08 -3.14 8.36
C THR A 251 15.61 -1.73 8.11
N GLY A 252 16.83 -1.63 7.57
CA GLY A 252 17.39 -0.36 7.12
C GLY A 252 16.51 0.36 6.10
N ARG A 253 16.87 1.60 5.77
CA ARG A 253 16.11 2.40 4.80
C ARG A 253 16.11 1.69 3.44
N SER A 254 14.94 1.58 2.83
CA SER A 254 14.79 1.05 1.48
C SER A 254 13.58 1.73 0.82
N PRO A 255 13.56 1.86 -0.53
CA PRO A 255 12.44 2.45 -1.24
C PRO A 255 11.10 1.77 -0.93
N GLU A 256 11.11 0.46 -0.69
CA GLU A 256 9.90 -0.30 -0.34
C GLU A 256 9.36 0.11 1.03
N ARG A 257 10.23 0.20 2.06
CA ARG A 257 9.84 0.61 3.41
C ARG A 257 9.31 2.04 3.40
N ASP A 258 10.01 2.94 2.73
CA ASP A 258 9.63 4.34 2.66
C ASP A 258 8.29 4.49 1.92
N GLY A 259 8.12 3.78 0.81
CA GLY A 259 6.86 3.72 0.06
C GLY A 259 5.69 3.22 0.93
N TYR A 260 5.90 2.17 1.73
CA TYR A 260 4.89 1.68 2.67
C TYR A 260 4.49 2.74 3.71
N VAL A 261 5.47 3.33 4.40
CA VAL A 261 5.22 4.35 5.44
C VAL A 261 4.46 5.55 4.86
N LEU A 262 4.79 5.95 3.64
CA LEU A 262 4.17 7.10 2.98
C LEU A 262 2.79 6.80 2.41
N VAL A 263 2.60 5.67 1.72
CA VAL A 263 1.32 5.33 1.09
C VAL A 263 0.30 4.87 2.13
N VAL A 264 0.68 3.89 2.96
CA VAL A 264 -0.26 3.29 3.92
C VAL A 264 -0.44 4.20 5.14
N GLY A 265 0.64 4.77 5.63
CA GLY A 265 0.63 5.58 6.84
C GLY A 265 0.20 7.02 6.61
N VAL A 266 0.97 7.75 5.79
CA VAL A 266 0.80 9.20 5.61
C VAL A 266 -0.38 9.52 4.70
N LEU A 267 -0.43 8.95 3.49
CA LEU A 267 -1.51 9.22 2.54
C LEU A 267 -2.85 8.68 3.05
N GLY A 268 -2.88 7.44 3.56
CA GLY A 268 -4.08 6.86 4.18
C GLY A 268 -4.60 7.67 5.37
N GLY A 269 -3.72 8.04 6.31
CA GLY A 269 -4.09 8.85 7.48
C GLY A 269 -4.53 10.28 7.12
N LEU A 270 -3.84 10.95 6.19
CA LEU A 270 -4.23 12.27 5.69
C LEU A 270 -5.58 12.23 4.98
N ALA A 271 -5.80 11.24 4.10
CA ALA A 271 -7.06 11.09 3.39
C ALA A 271 -8.22 10.89 4.37
N ALA A 272 -8.09 10.01 5.36
CA ALA A 272 -9.11 9.81 6.40
C ALA A 272 -9.39 11.10 7.20
N THR A 273 -8.33 11.83 7.56
CA THR A 273 -8.45 13.12 8.28
C THR A 273 -9.18 14.17 7.43
N VAL A 274 -8.88 14.25 6.14
CA VAL A 274 -9.54 15.19 5.22
C VAL A 274 -10.99 14.83 4.99
N VAL A 275 -11.31 13.54 4.81
CA VAL A 275 -12.70 13.06 4.71
C VAL A 275 -13.48 13.39 5.97
N ALA A 276 -12.89 13.16 7.15
CA ALA A 276 -13.52 13.50 8.42
C ALA A 276 -13.77 15.02 8.58
N ALA A 277 -12.79 15.85 8.26
CA ALA A 277 -12.91 17.30 8.35
C ALA A 277 -13.93 17.84 7.34
N ALA A 278 -13.90 17.36 6.10
CA ALA A 278 -14.85 17.73 5.06
C ALA A 278 -16.26 17.26 5.41
N GLY A 279 -16.44 16.02 5.86
CA GLY A 279 -17.73 15.49 6.29
C GLY A 279 -18.32 16.29 7.45
N SER A 280 -17.53 16.57 8.48
CA SER A 280 -17.97 17.38 9.62
C SER A 280 -18.40 18.79 9.20
N LEU A 281 -17.60 19.44 8.34
CA LEU A 281 -17.92 20.76 7.82
C LEU A 281 -19.16 20.73 6.92
N HIS A 282 -19.31 19.68 6.11
CA HIS A 282 -20.48 19.47 5.25
C HIS A 282 -21.74 19.39 6.10
N THR A 283 -21.75 18.56 7.15
CA THR A 283 -22.89 18.41 8.08
C THR A 283 -23.25 19.72 8.74
N VAL A 284 -22.27 20.53 9.16
CA VAL A 284 -22.55 21.85 9.75
C VAL A 284 -23.11 22.82 8.71
N LEU A 285 -22.50 22.89 7.53
CA LEU A 285 -22.94 23.80 6.47
C LEU A 285 -24.31 23.43 5.90
N SER A 286 -24.63 22.14 5.79
CA SER A 286 -25.93 21.68 5.34
C SER A 286 -27.02 22.13 6.30
N TRP A 287 -26.79 22.03 7.62
CA TRP A 287 -27.73 22.51 8.63
C TRP A 287 -27.95 24.03 8.57
N VAL A 288 -26.89 24.80 8.34
CA VAL A 288 -26.95 26.27 8.31
C VAL A 288 -27.59 26.80 7.02
N ILE A 289 -27.27 26.19 5.88
CA ILE A 289 -27.62 26.72 4.55
C ILE A 289 -28.92 26.11 4.01
N LEU A 290 -29.15 24.82 4.24
CA LEU A 290 -30.28 24.10 3.66
C LEU A 290 -31.48 24.12 4.61
N GLU A 291 -32.65 24.40 4.05
CA GLU A 291 -33.92 24.26 4.77
C GLU A 291 -34.29 22.78 4.91
N SER A 292 -34.04 21.97 3.87
CA SER A 292 -34.29 20.51 3.89
C SER A 292 -33.53 19.78 5.00
N ALA A 293 -32.32 20.23 5.34
CA ALA A 293 -31.55 19.66 6.44
C ALA A 293 -32.17 19.90 7.83
N ARG A 294 -33.12 20.84 7.93
CA ARG A 294 -33.81 21.22 9.18
C ARG A 294 -35.24 20.68 9.25
N GLU A 295 -35.65 19.85 8.29
CA GLU A 295 -36.95 19.15 8.33
C GLU A 295 -36.96 18.06 9.41
N GLY A 296 -35.82 17.43 9.67
CA GLY A 296 -35.61 16.45 10.76
C GLY A 296 -35.14 17.09 12.07
N SER A 297 -34.92 16.24 13.08
CA SER A 297 -34.36 16.70 14.36
C SER A 297 -32.87 17.03 14.23
N ALA A 298 -32.37 17.97 15.05
CA ALA A 298 -30.92 18.25 15.10
C ALA A 298 -30.11 17.01 15.52
N VAL A 299 -30.68 16.16 16.37
CA VAL A 299 -30.05 14.92 16.82
C VAL A 299 -29.80 13.97 15.64
N GLU A 300 -30.82 13.78 14.81
CA GLU A 300 -30.74 12.92 13.63
C GLU A 300 -29.73 13.47 12.59
N HIS A 301 -29.74 14.79 12.37
CA HIS A 301 -28.84 15.41 11.41
C HIS A 301 -27.36 15.30 11.80
N PHE A 302 -27.05 15.43 13.09
CA PHE A 302 -25.67 15.44 13.59
C PHE A 302 -25.14 14.06 14.02
N ASP A 303 -25.97 13.00 13.99
CA ASP A 303 -25.55 11.63 14.34
C ASP A 303 -24.33 11.15 13.53
N VAL A 304 -24.28 11.50 12.23
CA VAL A 304 -23.15 11.19 11.33
C VAL A 304 -21.80 11.75 11.79
N LEU A 305 -21.79 12.72 12.71
CA LEU A 305 -20.56 13.28 13.27
C LEU A 305 -19.77 12.26 14.10
N SER A 306 -20.42 11.23 14.65
CA SER A 306 -19.76 10.11 15.34
C SER A 306 -18.82 9.33 14.39
N ILE A 307 -19.27 9.11 13.14
CA ILE A 307 -18.49 8.47 12.08
C ILE A 307 -17.31 9.36 11.68
N PHE A 308 -17.53 10.66 11.49
CA PHE A 308 -16.44 11.57 11.14
C PHE A 308 -15.43 11.75 12.27
N ALA A 309 -15.88 11.83 13.53
CA ALA A 309 -15.00 11.86 14.69
C ALA A 309 -14.15 10.60 14.79
N THR A 310 -14.73 9.42 14.52
CA THR A 310 -14.01 8.15 14.43
C THR A 310 -12.92 8.18 13.36
N LEU A 311 -13.28 8.57 12.13
CA LEU A 311 -12.34 8.70 11.03
C LEU A 311 -11.23 9.70 11.33
N LEU A 312 -11.55 10.80 12.04
CA LEU A 312 -10.58 11.80 12.47
C LEU A 312 -9.58 11.20 13.47
N VAL A 313 -10.06 10.51 14.51
CA VAL A 313 -9.21 9.87 15.53
C VAL A 313 -8.25 8.87 14.89
N ILE A 314 -8.76 8.00 14.01
CA ILE A 314 -7.96 6.97 13.34
C ILE A 314 -7.00 7.58 12.33
N GLY A 315 -7.48 8.53 11.52
CA GLY A 315 -6.67 9.23 10.53
C GLY A 315 -5.49 9.95 11.18
N LEU A 316 -5.74 10.69 12.27
CA LEU A 316 -4.72 11.36 13.04
C LEU A 316 -3.78 10.39 13.74
N ALA A 317 -4.28 9.28 14.31
CA ALA A 317 -3.44 8.28 14.96
C ALA A 317 -2.49 7.59 13.96
N LEU A 318 -3.01 7.16 12.80
CA LEU A 318 -2.22 6.57 11.71
C LEU A 318 -1.18 7.55 11.19
N TRP A 319 -1.60 8.78 10.94
CA TRP A 319 -0.71 9.84 10.48
C TRP A 319 0.38 10.16 11.50
N ALA A 320 0.02 10.36 12.77
CA ALA A 320 0.96 10.71 13.84
C ALA A 320 2.00 9.60 14.03
N TYR A 321 1.55 8.34 14.09
CA TYR A 321 2.43 7.19 14.20
C TYR A 321 3.44 7.13 13.05
N HIS A 322 2.97 7.15 11.79
CA HIS A 322 3.87 7.01 10.64
C HIS A 322 4.72 8.26 10.39
N ARG A 323 4.25 9.44 10.82
CA ARG A 323 5.06 10.67 10.81
C ARG A 323 6.27 10.57 11.74
N THR A 324 6.13 9.94 12.91
CA THR A 324 7.29 9.72 13.80
C THR A 324 8.35 8.84 13.12
N GLU A 325 7.93 7.81 12.39
CA GLU A 325 8.83 6.92 11.64
C GLU A 325 9.57 7.63 10.50
N VAL A 326 8.93 8.62 9.84
CA VAL A 326 9.60 9.50 8.88
C VAL A 326 10.60 10.42 9.56
N SER A 327 10.22 11.08 10.67
CA SER A 327 11.11 12.01 11.37
C SER A 327 12.35 11.34 11.96
N HIS A 328 12.21 10.12 12.52
CA HIS A 328 13.33 9.31 12.98
C HIS A 328 14.23 8.81 11.83
N ALA A 329 13.68 8.69 10.61
CA ALA A 329 14.48 8.39 9.44
C ALA A 329 15.30 9.62 8.99
N VAL A 330 14.71 10.81 9.00
CA VAL A 330 15.36 12.08 8.59
C VAL A 330 16.42 12.55 9.60
N ALA A 331 16.13 12.50 10.91
CA ALA A 331 17.03 13.01 11.96
C ALA A 331 18.35 12.21 12.11
N ARG A 332 18.40 10.97 11.59
CA ARG A 332 19.63 10.15 11.59
C ARG A 332 20.63 10.55 10.51
N GLN A 333 20.35 11.58 9.72
CA GLN A 333 21.20 12.03 8.63
C GLN A 333 21.67 13.47 8.86
N ALA A 334 22.98 13.65 8.95
CA ALA A 334 23.60 14.97 8.94
C ALA A 334 23.66 15.47 7.48
N GLY A 335 22.65 16.21 7.03
CA GLY A 335 22.71 16.93 5.76
C GLY A 335 21.38 17.06 5.01
N GLY A 336 20.83 18.29 5.01
CA GLY A 336 19.82 18.74 4.05
C GLY A 336 18.41 18.12 4.15
N ARG A 337 17.50 18.63 3.31
CA ARG A 337 16.10 18.18 3.23
C ARG A 337 16.00 16.88 2.42
N ASP A 338 15.67 15.79 3.13
CA ASP A 338 15.48 14.43 2.60
C ASP A 338 14.34 14.31 1.57
N GLU A 339 14.46 13.38 0.62
CA GLU A 339 13.44 13.09 -0.41
C GLU A 339 12.11 12.64 0.20
N VAL A 340 12.12 11.97 1.35
CA VAL A 340 10.91 11.55 2.08
C VAL A 340 10.12 12.76 2.57
N ALA A 341 10.82 13.79 3.09
CA ALA A 341 10.19 15.04 3.50
C ALA A 341 9.69 15.87 2.31
N ARG A 342 10.25 15.69 1.11
CA ARG A 342 9.68 16.27 -0.12
C ARG A 342 8.44 15.52 -0.54
N LEU A 343 8.47 14.19 -0.50
CA LEU A 343 7.33 13.35 -0.91
C LEU A 343 6.14 13.59 0.00
N TYR A 344 6.36 13.78 1.31
CA TYR A 344 5.33 14.21 2.24
C TYR A 344 4.60 15.49 1.79
N ASP A 345 5.33 16.56 1.47
CA ASP A 345 4.72 17.84 1.07
C ASP A 345 3.93 17.71 -0.23
N HIS A 346 4.43 16.92 -1.18
CA HIS A 346 3.77 16.69 -2.45
C HIS A 346 2.51 15.81 -2.30
N LEU A 347 2.51 14.85 -1.36
CA LEU A 347 1.30 14.08 -1.03
C LEU A 347 0.25 14.97 -0.35
N GLU A 348 0.65 15.82 0.61
CA GLU A 348 -0.24 16.80 1.25
C GLU A 348 -0.84 17.77 0.22
N ALA A 349 -0.01 18.29 -0.69
CA ALA A 349 -0.47 19.13 -1.80
C ALA A 349 -1.42 18.39 -2.73
N GLY A 350 -1.14 17.12 -3.06
CA GLY A 350 -1.99 16.30 -3.91
C GLY A 350 -3.40 16.08 -3.33
N VAL A 351 -3.50 15.74 -2.04
CA VAL A 351 -4.80 15.57 -1.36
C VAL A 351 -5.62 16.86 -1.39
N GLY A 352 -5.01 17.99 -1.05
CA GLY A 352 -5.68 19.29 -1.11
C GLY A 352 -6.11 19.66 -2.54
N LEU A 353 -5.28 19.35 -3.54
CA LEU A 353 -5.57 19.63 -4.94
C LEU A 353 -6.77 18.82 -5.44
N VAL A 354 -6.84 17.53 -5.12
CA VAL A 354 -7.97 16.66 -5.48
C VAL A 354 -9.28 17.20 -4.89
N ALA A 355 -9.31 17.47 -3.58
CA ALA A 355 -10.49 18.03 -2.93
C ALA A 355 -10.91 19.38 -3.55
N SER A 356 -9.95 20.27 -3.81
CA SER A 356 -10.22 21.56 -4.45
C SER A 356 -10.77 21.40 -5.88
N THR A 357 -10.27 20.43 -6.64
CA THR A 357 -10.70 20.15 -8.01
C THR A 357 -12.13 19.61 -8.04
N VAL A 358 -12.46 18.71 -7.12
CA VAL A 358 -13.83 18.19 -6.96
C VAL A 358 -14.78 19.33 -6.63
N GLY A 359 -14.45 20.16 -5.64
CA GLY A 359 -15.27 21.32 -5.28
C GLY A 359 -15.45 22.31 -6.44
N LEU A 360 -14.38 22.59 -7.19
CA LEU A 360 -14.43 23.46 -8.37
C LEU A 360 -15.27 22.85 -9.50
N ALA A 361 -15.16 21.54 -9.75
CA ALA A 361 -15.97 20.87 -10.76
C ALA A 361 -17.45 20.91 -10.41
N VAL A 362 -17.81 20.64 -9.16
CA VAL A 362 -19.21 20.76 -8.71
C VAL A 362 -19.70 22.21 -8.87
N LEU A 363 -18.89 23.20 -8.49
CA LEU A 363 -19.25 24.62 -8.66
C LEU A 363 -19.46 25.01 -10.13
N ILE A 364 -18.56 24.60 -11.03
CA ILE A 364 -18.73 24.82 -12.47
C ILE A 364 -19.98 24.11 -12.98
N GLY A 365 -20.26 22.89 -12.51
CA GLY A 365 -21.48 22.15 -12.80
C GLY A 365 -22.73 22.94 -12.43
N ILE A 366 -22.76 23.59 -11.26
CA ILE A 366 -23.84 24.48 -10.82
C ILE A 366 -23.96 25.73 -11.71
N VAL A 367 -22.84 26.31 -12.17
CA VAL A 367 -22.91 27.44 -13.11
C VAL A 367 -23.48 26.99 -14.46
N LEU A 368 -23.02 25.86 -14.99
CA LEU A 368 -23.54 25.27 -16.22
C LEU A 368 -25.02 24.86 -16.09
N HIS A 369 -25.45 24.48 -14.89
CA HIS A 369 -26.86 24.25 -14.55
C HIS A 369 -27.74 25.45 -14.85
N LYS A 370 -27.25 26.67 -14.60
CA LYS A 370 -28.01 27.92 -14.80
C LYS A 370 -27.97 28.46 -16.23
N VAL A 371 -27.01 28.01 -17.04
CA VAL A 371 -26.81 28.53 -18.41
C VAL A 371 -27.29 27.56 -19.49
N MET A 372 -27.34 26.25 -19.21
CA MET A 372 -27.79 25.23 -20.16
C MET A 372 -29.27 24.83 -19.94
N PRO A 373 -29.99 24.34 -20.98
CA PRO A 373 -31.42 24.00 -20.91
C PRO A 373 -31.79 22.95 -19.85
N ALA A 374 -32.92 23.13 -19.16
CA ALA A 374 -33.30 22.43 -17.94
C ALA A 374 -34.70 21.76 -18.05
N PRO A 375 -34.82 20.45 -17.76
CA PRO A 375 -36.08 19.74 -17.46
C PRO A 375 -36.94 20.34 -16.32
N ASP A 376 -38.17 19.84 -16.14
CA ASP A 376 -39.18 20.43 -15.23
C ASP A 376 -38.99 20.13 -13.72
N ASP A 377 -38.12 19.18 -13.34
CA ASP A 377 -37.77 18.81 -11.95
C ASP A 377 -36.32 19.20 -11.54
N TRP A 378 -35.72 20.06 -12.36
CA TRP A 378 -34.28 20.27 -12.48
C TRP A 378 -33.61 21.07 -11.35
N ASP A 379 -34.31 21.93 -10.60
CA ASP A 379 -33.69 22.73 -9.52
C ASP A 379 -33.60 21.99 -8.16
N ARG A 380 -34.15 20.77 -8.04
CA ARG A 380 -34.06 19.98 -6.81
C ARG A 380 -32.61 19.52 -6.58
N GLY A 381 -32.04 19.83 -5.41
CA GLY A 381 -30.69 19.38 -5.01
C GLY A 381 -29.52 20.33 -5.34
N VAL A 382 -29.75 21.47 -6.01
CA VAL A 382 -28.67 22.46 -6.27
C VAL A 382 -28.04 22.99 -4.97
N GLY A 383 -28.85 23.17 -3.92
CA GLY A 383 -28.36 23.58 -2.60
C GLY A 383 -27.38 22.57 -2.00
N GLU A 384 -27.68 21.28 -2.07
CA GLU A 384 -26.80 20.21 -1.57
C GLU A 384 -25.46 20.18 -2.31
N LEU A 385 -25.50 20.32 -3.63
CA LEU A 385 -24.30 20.42 -4.47
C LEU A 385 -23.48 21.68 -4.13
N LEU A 386 -24.15 22.80 -3.83
CA LEU A 386 -23.46 24.03 -3.42
C LEU A 386 -22.73 23.83 -2.07
N VAL A 387 -23.41 23.24 -1.08
CA VAL A 387 -22.81 22.93 0.22
C VAL A 387 -21.62 21.97 0.05
N LEU A 388 -21.74 20.94 -0.79
CA LEU A 388 -20.64 20.05 -1.14
C LEU A 388 -19.46 20.81 -1.77
N ALA A 389 -19.72 21.66 -2.77
CA ALA A 389 -18.69 22.45 -3.43
C ALA A 389 -17.96 23.38 -2.46
N LEU A 390 -18.71 24.12 -1.63
CA LEU A 390 -18.17 25.04 -0.62
C LEU A 390 -17.33 24.29 0.41
N THR A 391 -17.80 23.13 0.88
CA THR A 391 -17.07 22.28 1.82
C THR A 391 -15.73 21.84 1.24
N MET A 392 -15.76 21.26 0.03
CA MET A 392 -14.57 20.72 -0.62
C MET A 392 -13.54 21.80 -0.94
N LEU A 393 -13.98 23.00 -1.30
CA LEU A 393 -13.11 24.15 -1.49
C LEU A 393 -12.55 24.68 -0.16
N ALA A 394 -13.39 24.80 0.88
CA ALA A 394 -12.99 25.29 2.19
C ALA A 394 -11.95 24.38 2.88
N VAL A 395 -12.00 23.07 2.63
CA VAL A 395 -11.00 22.12 3.14
C VAL A 395 -9.82 21.97 2.18
N GLY A 396 -10.07 21.78 0.89
CA GLY A 396 -9.04 21.48 -0.10
C GLY A 396 -8.09 22.65 -0.36
N VAL A 397 -8.63 23.87 -0.53
CA VAL A 397 -7.83 25.03 -0.95
C VAL A 397 -6.79 25.39 0.12
N PRO A 398 -7.12 25.50 1.42
CA PRO A 398 -6.11 25.78 2.45
C PRO A 398 -5.01 24.72 2.53
N ILE A 399 -5.36 23.44 2.42
CA ILE A 399 -4.41 22.32 2.47
C ILE A 399 -3.43 22.41 1.30
N TRP A 400 -3.97 22.52 0.07
CA TRP A 400 -3.14 22.68 -1.12
C TRP A 400 -2.28 23.94 -1.03
N ASN A 401 -2.88 25.08 -0.68
CA ASN A 401 -2.18 26.34 -0.61
C ASN A 401 -1.00 26.29 0.37
N ARG A 402 -1.22 25.77 1.58
CA ARG A 402 -0.18 25.65 2.61
C ARG A 402 0.95 24.72 2.19
N ALA A 403 0.60 23.54 1.66
CA ALA A 403 1.59 22.55 1.22
C ALA A 403 2.38 23.05 0.00
N TRP A 404 1.69 23.66 -0.96
CA TRP A 404 2.28 24.19 -2.17
C TRP A 404 3.19 25.40 -1.92
N HIS A 405 2.82 26.30 -1.00
CA HIS A 405 3.71 27.39 -0.57
C HIS A 405 5.01 26.86 0.04
N ARG A 406 4.96 25.79 0.83
CA ARG A 406 6.16 25.15 1.40
C ARG A 406 7.05 24.51 0.34
N ILE A 407 6.45 23.90 -0.68
CA ILE A 407 7.18 23.36 -1.84
C ILE A 407 7.86 24.52 -2.59
N GLN A 408 7.11 25.56 -2.92
CA GLN A 408 7.62 26.69 -3.69
C GLN A 408 8.66 27.54 -2.95
N ALA A 409 8.62 27.58 -1.61
CA ALA A 409 9.68 28.22 -0.82
C ALA A 409 11.07 27.61 -1.05
N HIS A 410 11.15 26.39 -1.58
CA HIS A 410 12.40 25.68 -1.89
C HIS A 410 12.70 25.63 -3.41
N ALA A 411 11.79 26.17 -4.24
CA ALA A 411 11.92 26.16 -5.69
C ALA A 411 13.11 27.02 -6.15
N GLY A 412 13.68 26.67 -7.30
CA GLY A 412 14.88 27.34 -7.84
C GLY A 412 16.21 26.86 -7.24
N SER A 413 16.20 26.00 -6.22
CA SER A 413 17.42 25.30 -5.77
C SER A 413 17.67 24.07 -6.65
N VAL A 414 18.93 23.83 -7.05
CA VAL A 414 19.32 22.66 -7.87
C VAL A 414 18.83 21.34 -7.25
N PRO A 415 18.95 21.11 -5.92
CA PRO A 415 18.43 19.89 -5.32
C PRO A 415 16.91 19.76 -5.48
N GLU A 416 16.13 20.83 -5.36
CA GLU A 416 14.66 20.76 -5.46
C GLU A 416 14.19 20.58 -6.91
N GLU A 417 14.78 21.29 -7.87
CA GLU A 417 14.41 21.20 -9.28
C GLU A 417 14.84 19.87 -9.92
N SER A 418 15.92 19.26 -9.43
CA SER A 418 16.36 17.91 -9.84
C SER A 418 15.66 16.77 -9.10
N SER A 419 14.75 17.07 -8.15
CA SER A 419 14.03 16.09 -7.34
C SER A 419 13.18 15.14 -8.20
N ALA A 420 13.36 13.83 -8.04
CA ALA A 420 12.49 12.83 -8.67
C ALA A 420 11.04 12.97 -8.19
N VAL A 421 10.86 13.22 -6.89
CA VAL A 421 9.55 13.42 -6.26
C VAL A 421 8.75 14.55 -6.92
N ARG A 422 9.38 15.72 -7.09
CA ARG A 422 8.73 16.89 -7.69
C ARG A 422 8.31 16.63 -9.12
N ARG A 423 9.18 15.96 -9.90
CA ARG A 423 8.86 15.54 -11.27
C ARG A 423 7.70 14.55 -11.30
N VAL A 424 7.74 13.49 -10.50
CA VAL A 424 6.66 12.50 -10.42
C VAL A 424 5.34 13.16 -10.06
N TYR A 425 5.31 14.06 -9.07
CA TYR A 425 4.11 14.81 -8.71
C TYR A 425 3.58 15.64 -9.89
N LEU A 426 4.43 16.46 -10.52
CA LEU A 426 4.01 17.33 -11.63
C LEU A 426 3.51 16.53 -12.84
N PHE A 427 4.19 15.44 -13.18
CA PHE A 427 3.75 14.52 -14.23
C PHE A 427 2.45 13.80 -13.86
N ALA A 428 2.29 13.39 -12.60
CA ALA A 428 1.06 12.75 -12.13
C ALA A 428 -0.11 13.72 -12.19
N VAL A 429 0.04 14.96 -11.72
CA VAL A 429 -1.00 15.99 -11.81
C VAL A 429 -1.38 16.23 -13.27
N PHE A 430 -0.39 16.49 -14.15
CA PHE A 430 -0.64 16.73 -15.57
C PHE A 430 -1.27 15.52 -16.29
N GLY A 431 -0.80 14.31 -15.97
CA GLY A 431 -1.31 13.07 -16.55
C GLY A 431 -2.73 12.77 -16.10
N VAL A 432 -3.03 12.89 -14.81
CA VAL A 432 -4.38 12.68 -14.25
C VAL A 432 -5.37 13.69 -14.81
N THR A 433 -5.02 14.98 -14.84
CA THR A 433 -5.91 15.99 -15.43
C THR A 433 -6.11 15.77 -16.93
N GLY A 434 -5.05 15.38 -17.66
CA GLY A 434 -5.16 15.00 -19.07
C GLY A 434 -6.07 13.80 -19.30
N LEU A 435 -6.00 12.76 -18.44
CA LEU A 435 -6.88 11.60 -18.48
C LEU A 435 -8.33 11.97 -18.19
N VAL A 436 -8.58 12.86 -17.22
CA VAL A 436 -9.93 13.36 -16.93
C VAL A 436 -10.50 14.11 -18.15
N VAL A 437 -9.72 15.01 -18.76
CA VAL A 437 -10.15 15.72 -19.99
C VAL A 437 -10.43 14.74 -21.12
N LEU A 438 -9.56 13.76 -21.35
CA LEU A 438 -9.74 12.74 -22.39
C LEU A 438 -11.00 11.90 -22.14
N GLY A 439 -11.20 11.44 -20.90
CA GLY A 439 -12.38 10.69 -20.49
C GLY A 439 -13.66 11.50 -20.64
N SER A 440 -13.65 12.78 -20.27
CA SER A 440 -14.78 13.69 -20.46
C SER A 440 -15.11 13.91 -21.94
N ILE A 441 -14.11 14.11 -22.80
CA ILE A 441 -14.31 14.24 -24.25
C ILE A 441 -14.89 12.93 -24.81
N LEU A 442 -14.34 11.79 -24.42
CA LEU A 442 -14.83 10.48 -24.86
C LEU A 442 -16.30 10.25 -24.43
N ALA A 443 -16.65 10.59 -23.19
CA ALA A 443 -18.01 10.52 -22.69
C ALA A 443 -18.95 11.43 -23.49
N MET A 444 -18.55 12.67 -23.79
CA MET A 444 -19.32 13.58 -24.64
C MET A 444 -19.51 13.02 -26.05
N VAL A 445 -18.45 12.51 -26.68
CA VAL A 445 -18.54 11.90 -28.02
C VAL A 445 -19.48 10.69 -28.00
N TYR A 446 -19.36 9.83 -26.99
CA TYR A 446 -20.27 8.71 -26.80
C TYR A 446 -21.72 9.17 -26.67
N MET A 447 -22.01 10.18 -25.84
CA MET A 447 -23.36 10.72 -25.65
C MET A 447 -23.95 11.26 -26.97
N VAL A 448 -23.17 12.00 -27.76
CA VAL A 448 -23.61 12.48 -29.09
C VAL A 448 -23.92 11.32 -30.02
N LEU A 449 -23.01 10.37 -30.16
CA LEU A 449 -23.17 9.23 -31.07
C LEU A 449 -24.35 8.35 -30.66
N PHE A 450 -24.46 8.04 -29.36
CA PHE A 450 -25.56 7.24 -28.82
C PHE A 450 -26.90 7.92 -29.09
N GLY A 451 -27.05 9.19 -28.71
CA GLY A 451 -28.30 9.91 -28.94
C GLY A 451 -28.66 10.04 -30.42
N LEU A 452 -27.68 10.19 -31.33
CA LEU A 452 -27.94 10.25 -32.77
C LEU A 452 -28.46 8.90 -33.30
N LEU A 453 -27.86 7.80 -32.84
CA LEU A 453 -28.21 6.45 -33.28
C LEU A 453 -29.55 5.98 -32.70
N ASP A 454 -29.81 6.31 -31.44
CA ASP A 454 -31.01 5.95 -30.71
C ASP A 454 -32.20 6.89 -31.03
N GLY A 455 -31.92 8.02 -31.68
CA GLY A 455 -32.93 9.05 -31.99
C GLY A 455 -33.40 9.84 -30.78
N SER A 456 -32.67 9.76 -29.67
CA SER A 456 -32.99 10.36 -28.37
C SER A 456 -32.22 11.64 -28.06
N LEU A 457 -31.58 12.28 -29.06
CA LEU A 457 -30.97 13.61 -28.85
C LEU A 457 -32.02 14.69 -28.57
N ASP A 458 -32.24 14.94 -27.30
CA ASP A 458 -33.16 15.94 -26.78
C ASP A 458 -32.48 16.89 -25.78
N VAL A 459 -33.28 17.74 -25.15
CA VAL A 459 -32.82 18.72 -24.16
C VAL A 459 -32.18 18.04 -22.93
N GLU A 460 -32.72 16.90 -22.51
CA GLU A 460 -32.22 16.11 -21.37
C GLU A 460 -30.85 15.48 -21.67
N SER A 461 -30.66 15.01 -22.90
CA SER A 461 -29.38 14.52 -23.40
C SER A 461 -28.32 15.61 -23.43
N VAL A 462 -28.64 16.80 -23.93
CA VAL A 462 -27.73 17.97 -23.92
C VAL A 462 -27.41 18.40 -22.48
N ALA A 463 -28.39 18.28 -21.60
CA ALA A 463 -28.24 18.60 -20.20
C ALA A 463 -27.16 17.75 -19.49
N THR A 464 -26.95 16.51 -19.93
CA THR A 464 -25.96 15.60 -19.34
C THR A 464 -24.51 16.02 -19.62
N PHE A 465 -24.25 16.87 -20.61
CA PHE A 465 -22.91 17.38 -20.96
C PHE A 465 -22.28 18.24 -19.86
N ARG A 466 -23.06 18.71 -18.90
CA ARG A 466 -22.57 19.55 -17.79
C ARG A 466 -21.47 18.85 -16.98
N ILE A 467 -21.62 17.56 -16.70
CA ILE A 467 -20.64 16.79 -15.91
C ILE A 467 -19.28 16.77 -16.61
N PRO A 468 -19.15 16.30 -17.86
CA PRO A 468 -17.86 16.29 -18.54
C PRO A 468 -17.31 17.71 -18.78
N LEU A 469 -18.16 18.70 -19.10
CA LEU A 469 -17.75 20.10 -19.26
C LEU A 469 -17.20 20.70 -17.95
N ALA A 470 -17.84 20.41 -16.83
CA ALA A 470 -17.40 20.86 -15.52
C ALA A 470 -16.05 20.24 -15.12
N LEU A 471 -15.87 18.95 -15.39
CA LEU A 471 -14.60 18.25 -15.18
C LEU A 471 -13.47 18.83 -16.05
N ILE A 472 -13.75 19.13 -17.33
CA ILE A 472 -12.79 19.80 -18.22
C ILE A 472 -12.44 21.19 -17.68
N GLY A 473 -13.45 21.99 -17.32
CA GLY A 473 -13.26 23.33 -16.79
C GLY A 473 -12.42 23.36 -15.52
N ALA A 474 -12.71 22.46 -14.57
CA ALA A 474 -11.99 22.38 -13.30
C ALA A 474 -10.53 21.95 -13.46
N THR A 475 -10.25 21.06 -14.41
CA THR A 475 -8.90 20.48 -14.61
C THR A 475 -8.02 21.30 -15.57
N ALA A 476 -8.60 22.10 -16.46
CA ALA A 476 -7.87 22.90 -17.44
C ALA A 476 -6.92 23.91 -16.76
N GLY A 477 -7.41 24.69 -15.80
CA GLY A 477 -6.60 25.68 -15.08
C GLY A 477 -5.45 25.05 -14.30
N ILE A 478 -5.72 23.90 -13.66
CA ILE A 478 -4.75 23.13 -12.89
C ILE A 478 -3.63 22.60 -13.79
N SER A 479 -4.01 22.03 -14.95
CA SER A 479 -3.07 21.52 -15.95
C SER A 479 -2.16 22.62 -16.49
N VAL A 480 -2.74 23.79 -16.78
CA VAL A 480 -2.01 24.94 -17.30
C VAL A 480 -1.01 25.46 -16.26
N TYR A 481 -1.42 25.61 -15.01
CA TYR A 481 -0.53 26.07 -13.93
C TYR A 481 0.62 25.10 -13.69
N HIS A 482 0.32 23.83 -13.39
CA HIS A 482 1.35 22.83 -13.07
C HIS A 482 2.21 22.48 -14.29
N GLY A 483 1.65 22.55 -15.50
CA GLY A 483 2.41 22.39 -16.75
C GLY A 483 3.42 23.52 -16.99
N ARG A 484 3.09 24.77 -16.63
CA ARG A 484 4.05 25.89 -16.66
C ARG A 484 5.16 25.69 -15.63
N VAL A 485 4.81 25.25 -14.41
CA VAL A 485 5.79 24.94 -13.35
C VAL A 485 6.74 23.83 -13.80
N LEU A 486 6.21 22.74 -14.37
CA LEU A 486 7.00 21.65 -14.94
C LEU A 486 7.96 22.17 -16.02
N ARG A 487 7.47 22.96 -16.97
CA ARG A 487 8.30 23.53 -18.04
C ARG A 487 9.41 24.42 -17.47
N SER A 488 9.10 25.27 -16.50
CA SER A 488 10.10 26.15 -15.86
C SER A 488 11.19 25.36 -15.13
N GLY A 489 10.82 24.26 -14.46
CA GLY A 489 11.76 23.38 -13.77
C GLY A 489 12.67 22.59 -14.72
N LEU A 490 12.16 22.20 -15.89
CA LEU A 490 12.97 21.55 -16.92
C LEU A 490 14.01 22.51 -17.53
N THR A 491 13.72 23.81 -17.59
CA THR A 491 14.63 24.83 -18.11
C THR A 491 15.63 25.36 -17.08
N SER A 492 15.34 25.25 -15.79
CA SER A 492 16.16 25.81 -14.71
C SER A 492 17.31 24.90 -14.24
N VAL A 493 17.35 23.63 -14.67
CA VAL A 493 18.43 22.69 -14.35
C VAL A 493 19.38 22.57 -15.56
N PRO A 494 20.58 23.17 -15.51
CA PRO A 494 21.61 22.98 -16.54
C PRO A 494 21.93 21.49 -16.70
N ALA A 495 22.23 21.04 -17.92
CA ALA A 495 22.66 19.66 -18.17
C ALA A 495 23.89 19.26 -17.34
N SER A 496 24.73 20.24 -16.98
CA SER A 496 25.91 20.11 -16.13
C SER A 496 25.63 19.94 -14.63
N SER A 497 24.39 20.17 -14.17
CA SER A 497 24.00 20.05 -12.75
C SER A 497 23.17 18.80 -12.46
N ARG A 498 22.88 17.98 -13.49
CA ARG A 498 22.39 16.62 -13.28
C ARG A 498 23.55 15.84 -12.68
N PRO A 499 23.39 15.13 -11.55
CA PRO A 499 24.46 14.23 -11.11
C PRO A 499 24.74 13.28 -12.27
N SER A 500 25.92 13.39 -12.89
CA SER A 500 26.37 12.37 -13.83
C SER A 500 26.44 11.12 -12.98
N LEU A 501 25.52 10.19 -13.25
CA LEU A 501 25.61 8.83 -12.72
C LEU A 501 26.83 8.23 -13.43
N ARG A 502 28.02 8.51 -12.89
CA ARG A 502 29.26 8.05 -13.48
C ARG A 502 29.41 6.58 -13.12
N THR A 503 29.61 5.77 -14.13
CA THR A 503 29.76 4.33 -13.98
C THR A 503 31.23 4.02 -13.72
N VAL A 504 31.51 3.44 -12.56
CA VAL A 504 32.83 2.91 -12.22
C VAL A 504 32.76 1.40 -12.41
N THR A 505 33.34 0.93 -13.51
CA THR A 505 33.42 -0.49 -13.83
C THR A 505 34.68 -1.07 -13.20
N VAL A 506 34.53 -1.84 -12.13
CA VAL A 506 35.64 -2.52 -11.45
C VAL A 506 35.83 -3.90 -12.07
N VAL A 507 36.98 -4.14 -12.70
CA VAL A 507 37.36 -5.43 -13.29
C VAL A 507 38.45 -6.03 -12.41
N GLY A 508 38.12 -7.07 -11.64
CA GLY A 508 39.06 -7.58 -10.65
C GLY A 508 38.54 -8.76 -9.83
N PRO A 509 39.33 -9.24 -8.85
CA PRO A 509 38.88 -10.24 -7.89
C PRO A 509 37.71 -9.73 -7.03
N ALA A 510 37.11 -10.63 -6.24
CA ALA A 510 35.99 -10.28 -5.35
C ALA A 510 36.46 -9.41 -4.17
N ALA A 511 36.61 -8.10 -4.39
CA ALA A 511 37.08 -7.13 -3.40
C ALA A 511 35.89 -6.38 -2.76
N SER A 512 35.23 -7.00 -1.77
CA SER A 512 34.02 -6.42 -1.15
C SER A 512 34.27 -5.07 -0.45
N ALA A 513 35.47 -4.87 0.11
CA ALA A 513 35.84 -3.62 0.77
C ALA A 513 35.95 -2.46 -0.22
N LEU A 514 36.65 -2.65 -1.35
CA LEU A 514 36.80 -1.67 -2.41
C LEU A 514 35.45 -1.34 -3.07
N LEU A 515 34.63 -2.35 -3.39
CA LEU A 515 33.32 -2.15 -3.99
C LEU A 515 32.37 -1.37 -3.06
N SER A 516 32.43 -1.64 -1.75
CA SER A 516 31.64 -0.90 -0.75
C SER A 516 32.11 0.55 -0.64
N ALA A 517 33.43 0.77 -0.58
CA ALA A 517 34.03 2.10 -0.47
C ALA A 517 33.73 2.99 -1.70
N ILE A 518 33.80 2.44 -2.92
CA ILE A 518 33.43 3.19 -4.14
C ILE A 518 31.91 3.44 -4.19
N GLY A 519 31.10 2.48 -3.71
CA GLY A 519 29.65 2.61 -3.65
C GLY A 519 29.15 3.67 -2.66
N GLU A 520 29.98 4.06 -1.68
CA GLU A 520 29.67 5.17 -0.76
C GLU A 520 29.90 6.55 -1.38
N VAL A 521 30.56 6.63 -2.55
CA VAL A 521 30.78 7.91 -3.25
C VAL A 521 29.47 8.38 -3.90
N PRO A 522 28.97 9.60 -3.56
CA PRO A 522 27.73 10.11 -4.12
C PRO A 522 27.79 10.21 -5.64
N GLY A 523 26.74 9.75 -6.33
CA GLY A 523 26.63 9.83 -7.80
C GLY A 523 27.38 8.75 -8.57
N VAL A 524 27.98 7.76 -7.90
CA VAL A 524 28.69 6.64 -8.57
C VAL A 524 27.81 5.40 -8.66
N ARG A 525 27.77 4.79 -9.86
CA ARG A 525 27.26 3.43 -10.05
C ARG A 525 28.43 2.47 -10.21
N VAL A 526 28.56 1.50 -9.32
CA VAL A 526 29.61 0.47 -9.40
C VAL A 526 29.11 -0.73 -10.20
N VAL A 527 29.84 -1.12 -11.23
CA VAL A 527 29.63 -2.36 -11.98
C VAL A 527 30.85 -3.25 -11.78
N HIS A 528 30.68 -4.48 -11.30
CA HIS A 528 31.81 -5.39 -11.04
C HIS A 528 31.85 -6.53 -12.05
N HIS A 529 33.02 -6.74 -12.64
CA HIS A 529 33.33 -7.90 -13.47
C HIS A 529 34.44 -8.72 -12.82
N LEU A 530 34.14 -9.98 -12.52
CA LEU A 530 35.10 -10.90 -11.92
C LEU A 530 36.14 -11.33 -12.95
N ARG A 531 37.42 -11.20 -12.59
CA ARG A 531 38.53 -11.82 -13.33
C ARG A 531 38.60 -13.31 -13.03
N LEU A 532 38.54 -14.14 -14.07
CA LEU A 532 38.58 -15.60 -13.96
C LEU A 532 40.00 -16.18 -14.08
N ASP A 533 40.97 -15.34 -14.47
CA ASP A 533 42.37 -15.69 -14.70
C ASP A 533 43.25 -15.58 -13.44
N VAL A 534 42.70 -15.08 -12.32
CA VAL A 534 43.41 -14.88 -11.06
C VAL A 534 42.89 -15.86 -10.01
N ALA A 535 43.73 -16.82 -9.60
CA ALA A 535 43.36 -17.88 -8.66
C ALA A 535 43.51 -17.48 -7.18
N GLU A 536 44.50 -16.67 -6.84
CA GLU A 536 44.76 -16.16 -5.48
C GLU A 536 45.04 -14.65 -5.53
N PRO A 537 44.01 -13.82 -5.36
CA PRO A 537 44.17 -12.37 -5.46
C PRO A 537 44.65 -11.74 -4.15
N VAL A 538 45.57 -10.78 -4.27
CA VAL A 538 45.89 -9.84 -3.18
C VAL A 538 44.80 -8.77 -3.11
N GLU A 539 44.31 -8.44 -1.89
CA GLU A 539 43.34 -7.37 -1.69
C GLU A 539 43.95 -6.00 -1.99
N ALA A 540 43.28 -5.21 -2.83
CA ALA A 540 43.67 -3.84 -3.13
C ALA A 540 43.22 -2.87 -2.02
N ASP A 541 44.06 -1.88 -1.71
CA ASP A 541 43.73 -0.81 -0.76
C ASP A 541 42.66 0.13 -1.37
N PRO A 542 41.50 0.33 -0.72
CA PRO A 542 40.48 1.26 -1.19
C PRO A 542 40.94 2.72 -1.29
N ALA A 543 41.92 3.12 -0.47
CA ALA A 543 42.36 4.52 -0.37
C ALA A 543 42.94 5.03 -1.71
N ASP A 544 43.71 4.19 -2.41
CA ASP A 544 44.40 4.55 -3.65
C ASP A 544 43.45 4.83 -4.82
N VAL A 545 42.23 4.30 -4.76
CA VAL A 545 41.22 4.43 -5.82
C VAL A 545 40.23 5.56 -5.50
N LEU A 546 39.93 5.74 -4.22
CA LEU A 546 38.91 6.68 -3.73
C LEU A 546 39.22 8.13 -4.12
N ASP A 547 40.47 8.55 -4.05
CA ASP A 547 40.85 9.93 -4.38
C ASP A 547 40.69 10.24 -5.88
N VAL A 548 41.04 9.28 -6.74
CA VAL A 548 40.87 9.41 -8.19
C VAL A 548 39.40 9.39 -8.58
N VAL A 549 38.61 8.47 -7.99
CA VAL A 549 37.17 8.41 -8.21
C VAL A 549 36.50 9.69 -7.72
N ARG A 550 36.90 10.25 -6.57
CA ARG A 550 36.35 11.52 -6.06
C ARG A 550 36.70 12.70 -6.97
N ALA A 551 37.90 12.73 -7.54
CA ALA A 551 38.39 13.85 -8.35
C ALA A 551 37.88 13.87 -9.80
N GLY A 552 37.70 12.71 -10.46
CA GLY A 552 37.35 12.68 -11.88
C GLY A 552 35.84 12.74 -12.16
N THR A 553 35.42 13.37 -13.25
CA THR A 553 33.99 13.64 -13.55
C THR A 553 33.33 12.65 -14.51
N ASP A 554 34.12 11.80 -15.16
CA ASP A 554 33.71 10.90 -16.24
C ASP A 554 33.53 9.45 -15.75
N ASP A 555 33.03 8.58 -16.64
CA ASP A 555 33.00 7.14 -16.40
C ASP A 555 34.43 6.60 -16.23
N MET A 556 34.60 5.56 -15.41
CA MET A 556 35.93 5.01 -15.13
C MET A 556 35.90 3.48 -15.18
N VAL A 557 37.00 2.90 -15.65
CA VAL A 557 37.29 1.48 -15.50
C VAL A 557 38.43 1.34 -14.50
N VAL A 558 38.17 0.62 -13.41
CA VAL A 558 39.16 0.30 -12.37
C VAL A 558 39.56 -1.15 -12.57
N VAL A 559 40.75 -1.38 -13.12
CA VAL A 559 41.29 -2.73 -13.29
C VAL A 559 42.15 -3.05 -12.09
N VAL A 560 41.79 -4.10 -11.35
CA VAL A 560 42.58 -4.63 -10.24
C VAL A 560 43.32 -5.86 -10.76
N ALA A 561 44.65 -5.82 -10.74
CA ALA A 561 45.51 -6.93 -11.11
C ALA A 561 45.56 -7.98 -9.99
N GLY A 562 46.06 -9.18 -10.31
CA GLY A 562 46.13 -10.28 -9.35
C GLY A 562 47.13 -10.04 -8.21
N ASP A 563 48.10 -9.16 -8.42
CA ASP A 563 49.08 -8.72 -7.42
C ASP A 563 48.60 -7.56 -6.53
N GLY A 564 47.34 -7.12 -6.70
CA GLY A 564 46.75 -6.02 -5.94
C GLY A 564 47.01 -4.64 -6.53
N SER A 565 47.79 -4.51 -7.62
CA SER A 565 47.98 -3.24 -8.30
C SER A 565 46.68 -2.76 -8.96
N VAL A 566 46.41 -1.46 -8.90
CA VAL A 566 45.18 -0.87 -9.44
C VAL A 566 45.49 0.12 -10.55
N GLN A 567 44.80 -0.04 -11.67
CA GLN A 567 44.84 0.91 -12.78
C GLN A 567 43.46 1.55 -12.94
N VAL A 568 43.39 2.89 -12.85
CA VAL A 568 42.18 3.66 -13.09
C VAL A 568 42.26 4.29 -14.48
N ILE A 569 41.29 3.97 -15.34
CA ILE A 569 41.23 4.43 -16.72
C ILE A 569 39.96 5.28 -16.86
N PRO A 570 40.08 6.60 -17.07
CA PRO A 570 38.95 7.43 -17.47
C PRO A 570 38.46 6.97 -18.84
N VAL A 571 37.15 6.81 -18.99
CA VAL A 571 36.51 6.43 -20.25
C VAL A 571 35.42 7.43 -20.59
N ALA A 572 35.39 7.86 -21.85
CA ALA A 572 34.26 8.59 -22.39
C ALA A 572 33.19 7.58 -22.81
N GLY A 573 31.94 7.82 -22.40
CA GLY A 573 30.77 7.04 -22.79
C GLY A 573 30.34 7.29 -24.23
#